data_AF-A0A8J4E170-F1
#
_entry.id   AF-A0A8J4E170-F1
#
_cell.length_a   1.000
_cell.length_b   1.000
_cell.length_c   1.000
_cell.angle_alpha   90.00
_cell.angle_beta   90.00
_cell.angle_gamma   90.00
#
_symmetry.space_group_name_H-M   'P 1'
#
loop_
_entity.id
_entity.type
_entity.pdbx_description
1 polymer ?
#
loop_
_entity_poly.entity_id
_entity_poly.type
_entity_poly.pdbx_seq_one_letter_code
_entity_poly.pdbx_strand_id
1 'polypeptide(L)'
;MSASSVRRILRRHRLDPAPRRGGPSWTQFLRAQAGGLLATDFFTVETVGLTRLYVLFVVEIERRTVHLAGITAHPTGAWVTQQARNLLMDLDDRVHRFRFLIRDRDTKFTAAFDAVFAAAGMEVVKIPPRAPKANAYAERWARTVRHECLDWTLIWNKQQLHRVLTDYLEHYTGHGHTGR
;
A
#
# COMPACT_ATOMS: atom_id res chain seq x y z
N MET A 1 -3.97 -2.66 -20.78
CA MET A 1 -4.85 -3.12 -19.68
C MET A 1 -6.05 -3.81 -20.29
N SER A 2 -6.49 -4.97 -19.80
CA SER A 2 -7.74 -5.56 -20.31
C SER A 2 -8.93 -5.00 -19.55
N ALA A 3 -9.89 -4.41 -20.29
CA ALA A 3 -11.11 -3.81 -19.74
C ALA A 3 -11.94 -4.80 -18.89
N SER A 4 -11.75 -6.11 -19.05
CA SER A 4 -12.51 -7.15 -18.38
C SER A 4 -12.22 -7.28 -16.87
N SER A 5 -10.97 -7.06 -16.43
CA SER A 5 -10.64 -7.16 -15.00
C SER A 5 -11.13 -5.96 -14.19
N VAL A 6 -11.01 -4.75 -14.76
CA VAL A 6 -11.61 -3.54 -14.19
C VAL A 6 -13.13 -3.67 -14.15
N ARG A 7 -13.74 -4.15 -15.24
CA ARG A 7 -15.20 -4.39 -15.31
C ARG A 7 -15.70 -5.39 -14.28
N ARG A 8 -14.93 -6.43 -13.93
CA ARG A 8 -15.30 -7.43 -12.91
C ARG A 8 -15.32 -6.83 -11.50
N ILE A 9 -14.32 -6.03 -11.15
CA ILE A 9 -14.28 -5.32 -9.86
C ILE A 9 -15.44 -4.31 -9.81
N LEU A 10 -15.64 -3.52 -10.86
CA LEU A 10 -16.72 -2.53 -10.93
C LEU A 10 -18.13 -3.14 -10.85
N ARG A 11 -18.36 -4.26 -11.55
CA ARG A 11 -19.64 -4.99 -11.49
C ARG A 11 -19.93 -5.54 -10.09
N ARG A 12 -18.89 -5.97 -9.37
CA ARG A 12 -19.02 -6.44 -7.97
C ARG A 12 -19.48 -5.31 -7.03
N HIS A 13 -19.18 -4.06 -7.35
CA HIS A 13 -19.52 -2.88 -6.55
C HIS A 13 -20.79 -2.14 -6.98
N ARG A 14 -21.63 -2.74 -7.84
CA ARG A 14 -22.89 -2.14 -8.34
C ARG A 14 -22.73 -0.75 -8.96
N LEU A 15 -21.52 -0.42 -9.43
CA LEU A 15 -21.29 0.73 -10.28
C LEU A 15 -21.66 0.30 -11.70
N ASP A 16 -22.92 0.51 -12.06
CA ASP A 16 -23.41 0.13 -13.39
C ASP A 16 -22.59 0.84 -14.46
N PRO A 17 -22.07 0.13 -15.47
CA PRO A 17 -21.58 0.80 -16.65
C PRO A 17 -22.77 1.49 -17.30
N ALA A 18 -22.75 2.82 -17.33
CA ALA A 18 -23.69 3.61 -18.12
C ALA A 18 -23.77 3.07 -19.57
N PRO A 19 -24.85 3.34 -20.34
CA PRO A 19 -25.14 2.66 -21.62
C PRO A 19 -24.15 2.91 -22.77
N ARG A 20 -22.98 3.48 -22.51
CA ARG A 20 -21.87 3.61 -23.47
C ARG A 20 -20.76 2.65 -23.06
N ARG A 21 -20.14 1.98 -24.05
CA ARG A 21 -19.21 0.84 -23.99
C ARG A 21 -17.96 0.93 -23.06
N GLY A 22 -17.89 1.82 -22.08
CA GLY A 22 -16.77 1.94 -21.13
C GLY A 22 -17.27 2.23 -19.72
N GLY A 23 -17.16 1.25 -18.81
CA GLY A 23 -17.18 1.54 -17.37
C GLY A 23 -15.96 2.38 -16.98
N PRO A 24 -15.93 2.96 -15.76
CA PRO A 24 -14.82 3.79 -15.33
C PRO A 24 -13.47 3.04 -15.47
N SER A 25 -12.46 3.74 -15.96
CA SER A 25 -11.08 3.24 -15.92
C SER A 25 -10.66 3.03 -14.47
N TRP A 26 -9.62 2.21 -14.25
CA TRP A 26 -9.05 2.02 -12.90
C TRP A 26 -8.72 3.36 -12.22
N THR A 27 -8.20 4.32 -12.97
CA THR A 27 -7.94 5.68 -12.49
C THR A 27 -9.21 6.40 -12.04
N GLN A 28 -10.31 6.26 -12.77
CA GLN A 28 -11.60 6.84 -12.37
C GLN A 28 -12.17 6.15 -11.13
N PHE A 29 -12.03 4.83 -11.01
CA PHE A 29 -12.38 4.10 -9.78
C PHE A 29 -11.57 4.59 -8.58
N LEU A 30 -10.24 4.66 -8.72
CA LEU A 30 -9.35 5.15 -7.66
C LEU A 30 -9.71 6.58 -7.24
N ARG A 31 -10.01 7.47 -8.20
CA ARG A 31 -10.43 8.84 -7.89
C ARG A 31 -11.79 8.88 -7.19
N ALA A 32 -12.75 8.09 -7.65
CA ALA A 32 -14.09 8.07 -7.07
C ALA A 32 -14.15 7.42 -5.68
N GLN A 33 -13.19 6.58 -5.33
CA GLN A 33 -13.13 5.85 -4.05
C GLN A 33 -11.91 6.23 -3.19
N ALA A 34 -11.17 7.29 -3.57
CA ALA A 34 -9.88 7.64 -2.95
C ALA A 34 -9.96 7.82 -1.43
N GLY A 35 -11.06 8.41 -0.94
CA GLY A 35 -11.27 8.70 0.48
C GLY A 35 -11.43 7.48 1.39
N GLY A 36 -11.64 6.30 0.80
CA GLY A 36 -11.73 5.03 1.53
C GLY A 36 -10.68 4.02 1.13
N LEU A 37 -9.54 4.45 0.56
CA LEU A 37 -8.60 3.53 -0.07
C LEU A 37 -7.22 3.52 0.58
N LEU A 38 -6.81 2.33 1.01
CA LEU A 38 -5.44 2.00 1.39
C LEU A 38 -4.76 1.26 0.25
N ALA A 39 -3.47 1.52 0.04
CA ALA A 39 -2.62 0.78 -0.87
C ALA A 39 -1.39 0.25 -0.13
N THR A 40 -1.08 -1.03 -0.24
CA THR A 40 0.09 -1.64 0.43
C THR A 40 1.03 -2.27 -0.59
N ASP A 41 2.32 -2.21 -0.27
CA ASP A 41 3.38 -2.87 -1.03
C ASP A 41 4.60 -3.14 -0.14
N PHE A 42 5.58 -3.81 -0.74
CA PHE A 42 6.91 -3.98 -0.19
C PHE A 42 7.94 -3.19 -0.98
N PHE A 43 8.98 -2.75 -0.30
CA PHE A 43 10.25 -2.43 -0.93
C PHE A 43 11.40 -3.00 -0.09
N THR A 44 12.57 -3.18 -0.72
CA THR A 44 13.75 -3.77 -0.08
C THR A 44 14.87 -2.76 0.12
N VAL A 45 15.61 -2.88 1.22
CA VAL A 45 16.83 -2.12 1.49
C VAL A 45 17.95 -3.09 1.81
N GLU A 46 19.12 -2.90 1.22
CA GLU A 46 20.29 -3.72 1.54
C GLU A 46 21.11 -3.02 2.61
N THR A 47 21.51 -3.77 3.63
CA THR A 47 22.41 -3.24 4.66
C THR A 47 23.86 -3.26 4.17
N VAL A 48 24.75 -2.53 4.85
CA VAL A 48 26.20 -2.59 4.62
C VAL A 48 26.73 -4.03 4.76
N GLY A 49 26.11 -4.83 5.64
CA GLY A 49 26.39 -6.26 5.78
C GLY A 49 25.68 -7.17 4.76
N LEU A 50 25.20 -6.63 3.64
CA LEU A 50 24.51 -7.35 2.55
C LEU A 50 23.25 -8.11 2.99
N THR A 51 22.65 -7.72 4.11
CA THR A 51 21.37 -8.29 4.54
C THR A 51 20.25 -7.54 3.85
N ARG A 52 19.37 -8.25 3.15
CA ARG A 52 18.16 -7.66 2.55
C ARG A 52 17.07 -7.52 3.60
N LEU A 53 16.65 -6.28 3.86
CA LEU A 53 15.50 -5.95 4.68
C LEU A 53 14.31 -5.63 3.80
N TYR A 54 13.16 -6.22 4.11
CA TYR A 54 11.86 -5.93 3.53
C TYR A 54 11.14 -4.93 4.40
N VAL A 55 10.65 -3.85 3.78
CA VAL A 55 9.85 -2.81 4.41
C VAL A 55 8.42 -2.95 3.90
N LEU A 56 7.50 -3.26 4.80
CA LEU A 56 6.06 -3.25 4.55
C LEU A 56 5.53 -1.86 4.90
N PHE A 57 4.77 -1.28 3.98
CA PHE A 57 4.16 0.02 4.19
C PHE A 57 2.74 0.05 3.64
N VAL A 58 1.95 1.01 4.13
CA VAL A 58 0.57 1.25 3.69
C VAL A 58 0.35 2.73 3.45
N VAL A 59 -0.19 3.09 2.30
CA VAL A 59 -0.47 4.46 1.87
C VAL A 59 -1.97 4.72 1.92
N GLU A 60 -2.39 5.75 2.64
CA GLU A 60 -3.71 6.35 2.50
C GLU A 60 -3.73 7.21 1.23
N ILE A 61 -4.52 6.83 0.22
CA ILE A 61 -4.44 7.51 -1.08
C ILE A 61 -4.92 8.96 -1.01
N GLU A 62 -6.01 9.23 -0.28
CA GLU A 62 -6.58 10.58 -0.18
C GLU A 62 -5.64 11.54 0.54
N ARG A 63 -5.17 11.15 1.74
CA ARG A 63 -4.33 12.00 2.58
C ARG A 63 -2.86 11.99 2.19
N ARG A 64 -2.46 11.04 1.34
CA ARG A 64 -1.05 10.73 1.03
C ARG A 64 -0.22 10.44 2.28
N THR A 65 -0.86 10.04 3.36
CA THR A 65 -0.20 9.59 4.59
C THR A 65 0.33 8.18 4.38
N VAL A 66 1.55 7.92 4.84
CA VAL A 66 2.17 6.60 4.74
C VAL A 66 2.46 6.06 6.13
N HIS A 67 2.03 4.83 6.35
CA HIS A 67 2.22 4.06 7.57
C HIS A 67 3.34 3.05 7.36
N LEU A 68 4.37 3.11 8.21
CA LEU A 68 5.40 2.08 8.28
C LEU A 68 4.83 0.88 9.07
N ALA A 69 4.34 -0.13 8.35
CA ALA A 69 3.70 -1.28 8.98
C ALA A 69 4.72 -2.31 9.53
N GLY A 70 5.96 -2.33 9.03
CA GLY A 70 7.02 -3.11 9.66
C GLY A 70 8.25 -3.36 8.77
N ILE A 71 9.34 -3.81 9.40
CA ILE A 71 10.60 -4.14 8.74
C ILE A 71 11.08 -5.53 9.18
N THR A 72 11.52 -6.36 8.24
CA THR A 72 12.05 -7.71 8.54
C THR A 72 12.99 -8.22 7.46
N ALA A 73 13.96 -9.08 7.82
CA ALA A 73 14.71 -9.86 6.85
C ALA A 73 13.90 -11.09 6.34
N HIS A 74 12.85 -11.47 7.06
CA HIS A 74 12.08 -12.69 6.83
C HIS A 74 10.58 -12.37 6.75
N PRO A 75 10.07 -11.91 5.58
CA PRO A 75 8.68 -11.47 5.44
C PRO A 75 7.74 -12.66 5.23
N THR A 76 7.61 -13.52 6.24
CA THR A 76 6.73 -14.69 6.17
C THR A 76 5.26 -14.28 6.18
N GLY A 77 4.37 -15.10 5.60
CA GLY A 77 2.94 -14.79 5.59
C GLY A 77 2.34 -14.56 6.98
N ALA A 78 2.83 -15.25 8.02
CA ALA A 78 2.44 -15.04 9.40
C ALA A 78 2.88 -13.65 9.91
N TRP A 79 4.12 -13.26 9.63
CA TRP A 79 4.63 -11.93 9.99
C TRP A 79 3.82 -10.81 9.32
N VAL A 80 3.54 -10.94 8.02
CA VAL A 80 2.74 -9.98 7.23
C VAL A 80 1.31 -9.88 7.78
N THR A 81 0.71 -11.01 8.16
CA THR A 81 -0.62 -11.05 8.80
C THR A 81 -0.62 -10.33 10.15
N GLN A 82 0.45 -10.49 10.94
CA GLN A 82 0.57 -9.77 12.21
C GLN A 82 0.71 -8.26 11.99
N GLN A 83 1.49 -7.83 10.99
CA GLN A 83 1.60 -6.39 10.68
C GLN A 83 0.26 -5.80 10.24
N ALA A 84 -0.57 -6.57 9.52
CA ALA A 84 -1.94 -6.13 9.20
C ALA A 84 -2.79 -5.89 10.46
N ARG A 85 -2.71 -6.78 11.46
CA ARG A 85 -3.44 -6.62 12.73
C ARG A 85 -2.96 -5.38 13.48
N ASN A 86 -1.64 -5.21 13.58
CA ASN A 86 -1.04 -4.05 14.23
C ASN A 86 -1.48 -2.75 13.56
N LEU A 87 -1.43 -2.69 12.22
CA LEU A 87 -1.90 -1.53 11.47
C LEU A 87 -3.37 -1.19 11.75
N LEU A 88 -4.25 -2.19 11.80
CA LEU A 88 -5.66 -1.94 12.11
C LEU A 88 -5.85 -1.46 13.54
N MET A 89 -5.05 -1.95 14.50
CA MET A 89 -5.05 -1.44 15.87
C MET A 89 -4.57 0.02 15.91
N ASP A 90 -3.54 0.39 15.15
CA ASP A 90 -3.00 1.76 15.08
C ASP A 90 -3.95 2.75 14.37
N LEU A 91 -4.75 2.24 13.43
CA LEU A 91 -5.79 3.03 12.77
C LEU A 91 -7.02 3.23 13.66
N ASP A 92 -7.29 2.29 14.57
CA ASP A 92 -8.36 2.34 15.58
C ASP A 92 -9.72 2.74 14.95
N ASP A 93 -10.46 3.68 15.53
CA ASP A 93 -11.74 4.16 14.98
C ASP A 93 -11.68 4.67 13.53
N ARG A 94 -10.48 5.04 13.04
CA ARG A 94 -10.30 5.51 11.66
C ARG A 94 -10.43 4.38 10.65
N VAL A 95 -10.32 3.11 11.06
CA VAL A 95 -10.46 1.94 10.17
C VAL A 95 -11.77 1.99 9.39
N HIS A 96 -12.87 2.43 10.02
CA HIS A 96 -14.20 2.52 9.39
C HIS A 96 -14.29 3.48 8.19
N ARG A 97 -13.29 4.36 8.03
CA ARG A 97 -13.21 5.26 6.87
C ARG A 97 -12.73 4.53 5.62
N PHE A 98 -11.97 3.45 5.78
CA PHE A 98 -11.43 2.68 4.67
C PHE A 98 -12.39 1.56 4.27
N ARG A 99 -12.65 1.46 2.97
CA ARG A 99 -13.51 0.45 2.34
C ARG A 99 -12.70 -0.55 1.52
N PHE A 100 -11.50 -0.14 1.07
CA PHE A 100 -10.69 -0.91 0.15
C PHE A 100 -9.23 -0.95 0.59
N LEU A 101 -8.64 -2.14 0.49
CA LEU A 101 -7.18 -2.31 0.49
C LEU A 101 -6.74 -2.79 -0.89
N ILE A 102 -5.89 -2.02 -1.57
CA ILE A 102 -5.20 -2.45 -2.78
C ILE A 102 -3.86 -3.06 -2.40
N ARG A 103 -3.55 -4.20 -3.02
CA ARG A 103 -2.23 -4.83 -2.93
C ARG A 103 -1.85 -5.48 -4.24
N ASP A 104 -0.55 -5.74 -4.40
CA ASP A 104 -0.05 -6.54 -5.51
C ASP A 104 -0.33 -8.05 -5.29
N ARG A 105 0.27 -8.91 -6.12
CA ARG A 105 0.14 -10.37 -6.01
C ARG A 105 1.33 -11.05 -5.36
N ASP A 106 2.18 -10.33 -4.61
CA ASP A 106 3.27 -10.95 -3.89
C ASP A 106 2.74 -12.09 -3.00
N THR A 107 3.40 -13.24 -3.06
CA THR A 107 3.03 -14.46 -2.33
C THR A 107 3.09 -14.27 -0.82
N LYS A 108 3.81 -13.25 -0.34
CA LYS A 108 3.83 -12.80 1.05
C LYS A 108 2.44 -12.38 1.56
N PHE A 109 1.59 -11.87 0.68
CA PHE A 109 0.20 -11.50 0.99
C PHE A 109 -0.73 -12.71 0.89
N THR A 110 -0.85 -13.43 2.01
CA THR A 110 -1.64 -14.66 2.13
C THR A 110 -3.15 -14.41 2.26
N ALA A 111 -3.96 -15.48 2.23
CA ALA A 111 -5.38 -15.40 2.54
C ALA A 111 -5.64 -14.96 3.99
N ALA A 112 -4.75 -15.31 4.93
CA ALA A 112 -4.85 -14.88 6.32
C ALA A 112 -4.67 -13.37 6.45
N PHE A 113 -3.75 -12.77 5.69
CA PHE A 113 -3.61 -11.33 5.57
C PHE A 113 -4.91 -10.70 5.02
N ASP A 114 -5.45 -11.23 3.93
CA ASP A 114 -6.70 -10.70 3.34
C ASP A 114 -7.88 -10.77 4.34
N ALA A 115 -7.94 -11.83 5.16
CA ALA A 115 -8.98 -12.03 6.16
C ALA A 115 -8.96 -11.01 7.31
N VAL A 116 -7.79 -10.47 7.68
CA VAL A 116 -7.67 -9.44 8.72
C VAL A 116 -8.43 -8.16 8.32
N PHE A 117 -8.26 -7.71 7.07
CA PHE A 117 -8.96 -6.55 6.54
C PHE A 117 -10.44 -6.83 6.29
N ALA A 118 -10.78 -8.04 5.82
CA ALA A 118 -12.17 -8.45 5.64
C ALA A 118 -12.95 -8.46 6.96
N ALA A 119 -12.33 -8.90 8.07
CA ALA A 119 -12.93 -8.84 9.40
C ALA A 119 -13.18 -7.41 9.89
N ALA A 120 -12.42 -6.43 9.39
CA ALA A 120 -12.63 -5.02 9.63
C ALA A 120 -13.59 -4.35 8.63
N GLY A 121 -14.28 -5.13 7.79
CA GLY A 121 -15.26 -4.63 6.82
C GLY A 121 -14.65 -4.06 5.53
N MET A 122 -13.36 -4.27 5.28
CA MET A 122 -12.67 -3.80 4.08
C MET A 122 -12.63 -4.87 2.99
N GLU A 123 -12.79 -4.46 1.73
CA GLU A 123 -12.57 -5.35 0.59
C GLU A 123 -11.11 -5.29 0.11
N VAL A 124 -10.46 -6.45 0.04
CA VAL A 124 -9.08 -6.56 -0.47
C VAL A 124 -9.09 -6.77 -1.97
N VAL A 125 -8.54 -5.80 -2.69
CA VAL A 125 -8.47 -5.77 -4.14
C VAL A 125 -7.05 -6.06 -4.61
N LYS A 126 -6.87 -7.23 -5.23
CA LYS A 126 -5.59 -7.64 -5.82
C LYS A 126 -5.44 -6.98 -7.20
N ILE A 127 -4.36 -6.25 -7.39
CA ILE A 127 -4.03 -5.58 -8.67
C ILE A 127 -4.07 -6.58 -9.81
N PRO A 128 -4.69 -6.31 -10.97
CA PRO A 128 -4.70 -7.21 -12.12
C PRO A 128 -3.29 -7.61 -12.61
N PRO A 129 -3.09 -8.80 -13.19
CA PRO A 129 -1.76 -9.19 -13.68
C PRO A 129 -1.38 -8.23 -14.80
N ARG A 130 -0.11 -7.78 -14.84
CA ARG A 130 0.40 -6.85 -15.87
C ARG A 130 -0.24 -5.45 -15.82
N ALA A 131 -0.65 -5.00 -14.64
CA ALA A 131 -1.11 -3.63 -14.39
C ALA A 131 -0.37 -2.98 -13.19
N PRO A 132 0.97 -2.84 -13.24
CA PRO A 132 1.77 -2.26 -12.14
C PRO A 132 1.27 -0.87 -11.72
N LYS A 133 0.79 -0.08 -12.70
CA LYS A 133 0.15 1.23 -12.45
C LYS A 133 -1.04 1.20 -11.47
N ALA A 134 -1.58 0.03 -11.14
CA ALA A 134 -2.66 -0.08 -10.18
C ALA A 134 -2.21 0.07 -8.72
N ASN A 135 -0.93 -0.16 -8.39
CA ASN A 135 -0.33 0.25 -7.11
C ASN A 135 0.46 1.56 -7.21
N ALA A 136 0.25 2.35 -8.26
CA ALA A 136 1.17 3.44 -8.59
C ALA A 136 1.37 4.45 -7.45
N TYR A 137 0.43 4.58 -6.50
CA TYR A 137 0.64 5.41 -5.32
C TYR A 137 1.72 4.82 -4.39
N ALA A 138 1.62 3.53 -4.06
CA ALA A 138 2.61 2.85 -3.23
C ALA A 138 3.97 2.77 -3.92
N GLU A 139 4.00 2.37 -5.20
CA GLU A 139 5.23 2.31 -6.00
C GLU A 139 5.91 3.69 -6.12
N ARG A 140 5.13 4.75 -6.33
CA ARG A 140 5.68 6.12 -6.41
C ARG A 140 6.30 6.51 -5.08
N TRP A 141 5.60 6.31 -3.96
CA TRP A 141 6.14 6.63 -2.65
C TRP A 141 7.41 5.86 -2.35
N ALA A 142 7.44 4.55 -2.61
CA ALA A 142 8.62 3.71 -2.39
C ALA A 142 9.83 4.21 -3.20
N ARG A 143 9.61 4.70 -4.43
CA ARG A 143 10.66 5.31 -5.23
C ARG A 143 11.10 6.67 -4.69
N THR A 144 10.17 7.47 -4.18
CA THR A 144 10.46 8.77 -3.56
C THR A 144 11.35 8.61 -2.33
N VAL A 145 10.98 7.76 -1.37
CA VAL A 145 11.78 7.54 -0.16
C VAL A 145 13.16 6.95 -0.48
N ARG A 146 13.29 6.13 -1.53
CA ARG A 146 14.59 5.67 -2.01
C ARG A 146 15.46 6.84 -2.47
N HIS A 147 14.96 7.61 -3.42
CA HIS A 147 15.71 8.69 -4.05
C HIS A 147 16.06 9.83 -3.08
N GLU A 148 15.14 10.17 -2.17
CA GLU A 148 15.30 11.31 -1.27
C GLU A 148 16.03 10.98 0.02
N CYS A 149 16.04 9.71 0.45
CA CYS A 149 16.58 9.32 1.75
C CYS A 149 17.54 8.14 1.67
N LEU A 150 17.10 7.01 1.11
CA LEU A 150 17.85 5.75 1.25
C LEU A 150 19.05 5.63 0.30
N ASP A 151 19.04 6.29 -0.85
CA ASP A 151 20.14 6.26 -1.81
C ASP A 151 21.39 7.00 -1.26
N TRP A 152 21.20 7.89 -0.28
CA TRP A 152 22.25 8.68 0.35
C TRP A 152 22.60 8.21 1.77
N THR A 153 21.92 7.17 2.27
CA THR A 153 22.05 6.70 3.66
C THR A 153 22.53 5.26 3.72
N LEU A 154 23.68 5.04 4.35
CA LEU A 154 24.16 3.68 4.65
C LEU A 154 23.37 3.08 5.82
N ILE A 155 22.73 1.95 5.56
CA ILE A 155 21.92 1.23 6.54
C ILE A 155 22.72 0.08 7.13
N TRP A 156 22.99 0.13 8.42
CA TRP A 156 23.73 -0.89 9.17
C TRP A 156 22.83 -2.03 9.63
N ASN A 157 21.63 -1.71 10.12
CA ASN A 157 20.71 -2.69 10.68
C ASN A 157 19.24 -2.24 10.64
N LYS A 158 18.34 -3.17 10.98
CA LYS A 158 16.88 -2.95 11.01
C LYS A 158 16.47 -1.78 11.92
N GLN A 159 17.07 -1.63 13.09
CA GLN A 159 16.67 -0.61 14.06
C GLN A 159 17.06 0.80 13.59
N GLN A 160 18.20 0.94 12.93
CA GLN A 160 18.57 2.18 12.27
C GLN A 160 17.62 2.48 11.11
N LEU A 161 17.33 1.50 10.24
CA LEU A 161 16.39 1.71 9.13
C LEU A 161 15.02 2.15 9.63
N HIS A 162 14.54 1.54 10.72
CA HIS A 162 13.28 1.94 11.34
C HIS A 162 13.29 3.41 11.76
N ARG A 163 14.34 3.86 12.48
CA ARG A 163 14.46 5.26 12.91
C ARG A 163 14.49 6.22 11.72
N VAL A 164 15.34 5.94 10.73
CA VAL A 164 15.46 6.75 9.51
C VAL A 164 14.11 6.89 8.79
N LEU A 165 13.37 5.79 8.65
CA LEU A 165 12.07 5.81 7.99
C LEU A 165 10.98 6.49 8.84
N THR A 166 10.98 6.31 10.15
CA THR A 166 10.07 7.02 11.06
C THR A 166 10.30 8.53 10.95
N ASP A 167 11.55 8.98 11.09
CA ASP A 167 11.92 10.39 10.97
C ASP A 167 11.50 10.94 9.59
N TYR A 168 11.82 10.22 8.50
CA TYR A 168 11.41 10.62 7.15
C TYR A 168 9.89 10.77 7.03
N LEU A 169 9.11 9.83 7.57
CA LEU A 169 7.64 9.83 7.48
C LEU A 169 6.99 10.96 8.29
N GLU A 170 7.55 11.32 9.44
CA GLU A 170 7.11 12.49 10.21
C GLU A 170 7.26 13.77 9.39
N HIS A 171 8.39 13.93 8.70
CA HIS A 171 8.62 15.05 7.80
C HIS A 171 7.72 15.00 6.55
N TYR A 172 7.61 13.84 5.90
CA TYR A 172 6.82 13.64 4.68
C TYR A 172 5.33 13.93 4.90
N THR A 173 4.78 13.55 6.06
CA THR A 173 3.36 13.75 6.38
C THR A 173 3.08 15.18 6.86
N GLY A 174 4.03 15.83 7.54
CA GLY A 174 3.93 17.22 7.97
C GLY A 174 4.09 18.24 6.83
N HIS A 175 4.88 17.89 5.80
CA HIS A 175 5.05 18.69 4.60
C HIS A 175 4.10 18.17 3.52
N GLY A 176 2.84 18.59 3.57
CA GLY A 176 1.97 18.53 2.40
C GLY A 176 2.63 19.30 1.26
N HIS A 177 3.50 18.64 0.50
CA HIS A 177 4.24 19.25 -0.59
C HIS A 177 3.24 19.63 -1.68
N THR A 178 2.87 20.90 -1.61
CA THR A 178 2.47 21.76 -2.73
C THR A 178 3.18 21.30 -3.99
N GLY A 179 2.37 20.94 -4.97
CA GLY A 179 2.82 20.34 -6.21
C GLY A 179 3.89 21.15 -6.92
N ARG A 180 4.69 20.42 -7.69
CA ARG A 180 5.29 20.93 -8.91
C ARG A 180 5.19 19.87 -9.99
#